data_AF-A0A8S3XV58-F1
#
_entry.id   AF-A0A8S3XV58-F1
#
_cell.length_a   1.000
_cell.length_b   1.000
_cell.length_c   1.000
_cell.angle_alpha   90.00
_cell.angle_beta   90.00
_cell.angle_gamma   90.00
#
_symmetry.space_group_name_H-M   'P 1'
#
loop_
_entity.id
_entity.type
_entity.pdbx_description
1 polymer ?
#
loop_
_entity_poly.entity_id
_entity_poly.type
_entity_poly.pdbx_seq_one_letter_code
_entity_poly.pdbx_strand_id
1 'polypeptide(L)' 'MEQIKVTFDSTLSEIVALKKELATKEQWSRLNNVEIKGVPLKRDENLFSIVDNICTQVGYTIPETSNKLHSKGADTFW' A
#
# COMPACT_ATOMS: atom_id res chain seq x y z
N MET A 1 33.04 -28.83 10.54
CA MET A 1 31.68 -28.87 11.10
C MET A 1 31.33 -27.56 11.80
N GLU A 2 32.13 -27.07 12.74
CA GLU A 2 31.85 -25.82 13.47
C GLU A 2 31.71 -24.58 12.58
N GLN A 3 32.66 -24.35 11.66
CA GLN A 3 32.61 -23.24 10.70
C GLN A 3 31.33 -23.24 9.85
N ILE A 4 30.88 -24.43 9.42
CA ILE A 4 29.65 -24.58 8.62
C ILE A 4 28.41 -24.19 9.44
N LYS A 5 28.38 -24.56 10.73
CA LYS A 5 27.30 -24.18 11.64
C LYS A 5 27.27 -22.67 11.86
N VAL A 6 28.42 -22.05 12.10
CA VAL A 6 28.52 -20.60 12.28
C VAL A 6 28.09 -19.84 11.02
N THR A 7 28.53 -20.28 9.84
CA THR A 7 28.10 -19.68 8.57
C THR A 7 26.60 -19.86 8.36
N PHE A 8 26.05 -21.05 8.66
CA PHE A 8 24.62 -21.32 8.54
C PHE A 8 23.78 -20.41 9.46
N ASP A 9 24.18 -20.30 10.73
CA ASP A 9 23.50 -19.47 11.73
C ASP A 9 23.56 -17.97 11.32
N SER A 10 24.69 -17.52 10.77
CA SER A 10 24.86 -16.16 10.24
C SER A 10 23.94 -15.89 9.04
N THR A 11 23.91 -16.81 8.07
CA THR A 11 23.03 -16.69 6.89
C THR A 11 21.55 -16.71 7.29
N LEU A 12 21.17 -17.53 8.27
CA LEU A 12 19.80 -17.57 8.77
C LEU A 12 19.39 -16.22 9.38
N SER A 13 20.29 -15.61 10.16
CA SER A 13 20.10 -14.29 10.75
C SER A 13 19.93 -13.20 9.69
N GLU A 14 20.76 -13.21 8.65
CA GLU A 14 20.66 -12.28 7.52
C GLU A 14 19.33 -12.45 6.76
N ILE A 15 18.89 -13.69 6.51
CA ILE A 15 17.59 -13.96 5.87
C ILE A 15 16.44 -13.39 6.71
N VAL A 16 16.47 -13.58 8.03
CA VAL A 16 15.45 -13.04 8.93
C VAL A 16 15.45 -11.51 8.91
N ALA A 17 16.63 -10.87 8.92
CA ALA A 17 16.78 -9.43 8.83
C ALA A 17 16.22 -8.88 7.51
N LEU A 18 16.55 -9.51 6.38
CA LEU A 18 16.07 -9.11 5.05
C LEU A 18 14.55 -9.27 4.93
N LYS A 19 13.97 -10.35 5.46
CA LYS A 19 12.51 -10.53 5.49
C LYS A 19 11.81 -9.44 6.28
N LYS A 20 12.39 -9.03 7.42
CA LYS A 20 11.85 -7.94 8.23
C LYS A 20 11.94 -6.59 7.51
N GLU A 21 13.05 -6.31 6.82
CA GLU A 21 13.19 -5.09 6.02
C GLU A 21 12.19 -5.06 4.86
N LEU A 22 12.00 -6.19 4.17
CA LEU A 22 11.02 -6.32 3.10
C LEU A 22 9.61 -6.03 3.59
N ALA A 23 9.18 -6.67 4.68
CA ALA A 23 7.87 -6.44 5.27
C ALA A 23 7.67 -4.97 5.69
N THR A 24 8.73 -4.34 6.22
CA THR A 24 8.69 -2.92 6.59
C THR A 24 8.50 -2.03 5.35
N LYS A 25 9.25 -2.30 4.27
CA LYS A 25 9.10 -1.58 2.99
C LYS A 25 7.72 -1.75 2.38
N GLU A 26 7.18 -2.97 2.40
CA GLU A 26 5.82 -3.24 1.93
C GLU A 26 4.77 -2.50 2.75
N GLN A 27 4.93 -2.47 4.08
CA GLN A 27 4.05 -1.72 4.95
C GLN A 27 4.14 -0.21 4.69
N TRP A 28 5.36 0.33 4.51
CA TRP A 28 5.57 1.74 4.17
C TRP A 28 4.95 2.12 2.83
N SER A 29 5.04 1.25 1.83
CA SER A 29 4.38 1.45 0.54
C SER A 29 2.85 1.49 0.66
N ARG A 30 2.26 0.86 1.69
CA ARG A 30 0.82 0.84 1.95
C ARG A 30 0.35 1.98 2.86
N LEU A 31 1.24 2.53 3.72
CA LEU A 31 0.90 3.60 4.67
C LEU A 31 0.41 4.89 4.02
N ASN A 32 0.73 5.13 2.74
CA ASN A 32 0.25 6.30 1.99
C ASN A 32 -0.96 5.98 1.08
N ASN A 33 -1.45 4.75 1.08
CA ASN A 33 -2.63 4.37 0.30
C ASN A 33 -3.85 4.37 1.22
N VAL A 34 -4.90 5.08 0.81
CA VAL A 34 -6.21 5.01 1.47
C VAL A 34 -7.08 3.99 0.71
N GLU A 35 -7.48 2.92 1.39
CA GLU A 35 -8.43 1.94 0.84
C GLU A 35 -9.86 2.34 1.22
N ILE A 36 -10.72 2.53 0.23
CA ILE A 36 -12.14 2.89 0.44
C ILE A 36 -13.00 1.69 0.05
N LYS A 37 -13.73 1.12 1.02
CA LYS A 37 -14.62 -0.02 0.84
C LYS A 37 -16.08 0.40 0.88
N GLY A 38 -16.96 -0.41 0.27
CA GLY A 38 -18.41 -0.19 0.31
C GLY A 38 -18.94 0.87 -0.67
N VAL A 39 -18.11 1.33 -1.60
CA VAL A 39 -18.56 2.19 -2.72
C VAL A 39 -19.23 1.30 -3.76
N PRO A 40 -20.53 1.48 -4.05
CA PRO A 40 -21.22 0.69 -5.08
C PRO A 40 -20.61 0.97 -6.45
N LEU A 41 -20.09 -0.07 -7.12
CA LEU A 41 -19.48 0.06 -8.45
C LEU A 41 -20.53 0.44 -9.51
N LYS A 42 -20.44 1.66 -10.06
CA LYS A 42 -21.17 2.04 -11.28
C LYS A 42 -20.21 2.06 -12.48
N ARG A 43 -20.75 1.77 -13.67
CA ARG A 43 -19.96 1.60 -14.92
C ARG A 43 -19.11 2.82 -15.30
N ASP A 44 -19.54 4.01 -14.88
CA ASP A 44 -18.95 5.29 -15.28
C ASP A 44 -18.47 6.12 -14.06
N GLU A 45 -18.12 5.46 -12.95
CA GLU A 45 -17.63 6.16 -11.76
C GLU A 45 -16.17 6.62 -11.91
N ASN A 46 -15.95 7.90 -11.57
CA ASN A 46 -14.64 8.52 -11.54
C ASN A 46 -14.14 8.62 -10.09
N LEU A 47 -12.91 8.15 -9.84
CA LEU A 47 -12.26 8.21 -8.54
C LEU A 47 -12.17 9.65 -7.99
N PHE A 48 -11.97 10.65 -8.86
CA PHE A 48 -11.98 12.07 -8.47
C PHE A 48 -13.34 12.49 -7.92
N SER A 49 -14.43 12.11 -8.59
CA SER A 49 -15.79 12.45 -8.15
C SER A 49 -16.17 11.78 -6.83
N ILE A 50 -15.70 10.55 -6.59
CA ILE A 50 -15.91 9.86 -5.31
C ILE A 50 -15.17 10.58 -4.19
N VAL A 51 -13.90 10.90 -4.40
CA VAL A 51 -13.08 11.61 -3.41
C VAL A 51 -13.64 13.00 -3.13
N ASP A 52 -14.06 13.74 -4.16
CA ASP A 52 -14.66 15.07 -4.03
C ASP A 52 -15.98 15.04 -3.25
N ASN A 53 -16.83 14.04 -3.53
CA ASN A 53 -18.06 13.82 -2.74
C ASN A 53 -17.76 13.52 -1.27
N ILE A 54 -16.78 12.67 -0.98
CA ILE A 54 -16.38 12.37 0.41
C ILE A 54 -15.89 13.66 1.09
N CYS A 55 -15.02 14.42 0.43
CA CYS A 55 -14.49 15.69 0.92
C CYS A 55 -15.59 16.70 1.25
N THR A 56 -16.56 16.83 0.35
CA THR A 56 -17.75 17.67 0.56
C THR A 56 -18.55 17.24 1.78
N GLN A 57 -18.78 15.93 1.95
CA GLN A 57 -19.53 15.40 3.09
C GLN A 57 -18.81 15.58 4.43
N VAL A 58 -17.48 15.57 4.44
CA VAL A 58 -16.69 15.79 5.67
C VAL A 58 -16.28 17.25 5.88
N GLY A 59 -16.67 18.16 4.97
CA GLY A 59 -16.33 19.59 5.05
C GLY A 59 -14.84 19.89 4.86
N TYR A 60 -14.14 19.06 4.08
CA TYR A 60 -12.70 19.20 3.79
C TYR A 60 -12.47 19.52 2.31
N THR A 61 -11.42 20.27 1.98
CA THR A 61 -11.05 20.60 0.60
C THR A 61 -9.63 20.14 0.31
N ILE A 62 -9.44 19.34 -0.74
CA ILE A 62 -8.11 18.85 -1.15
C ILE A 62 -7.38 19.92 -1.96
N PRO A 63 -6.15 20.32 -1.58
CA PRO A 63 -5.33 21.25 -2.37
C PRO A 63 -4.87 20.63 -3.71
N GLU A 64 -4.97 21.39 -4.81
CA GLU A 64 -4.66 20.94 -6.18
C GLU A 64 -3.24 20.40 -6.39
N THR A 65 -2.27 20.79 -5.56
CA THR A 65 -0.85 20.44 -5.67
C THR A 65 -0.50 18.96 -5.43
N SER A 66 -1.49 18.12 -5.07
CA SER A 66 -1.27 16.73 -4.62
C SER A 66 -1.91 15.66 -5.52
N ASN A 67 -2.62 16.05 -6.58
CA ASN A 67 -3.53 15.16 -7.31
C ASN A 67 -2.80 14.18 -8.25
N LYS A 68 -2.38 13.03 -7.70
CA LYS A 68 -2.08 11.80 -8.45
C LYS A 68 -2.96 10.66 -7.92
N LEU A 69 -4.24 10.69 -8.26
CA LEU A 69 -5.17 9.58 -8.02
C LEU A 69 -5.13 8.62 -9.21
N HIS A 70 -4.80 7.35 -8.97
CA HIS A 70 -4.83 6.29 -9.97
C HIS A 70 -5.82 5.21 -9.52
N SER A 71 -6.80 4.88 -10.37
CA SER A 71 -7.63 3.69 -10.18
C SER A 71 -6.88 2.47 -10.70
N LYS A 72 -6.69 1.45 -9.86
CA LYS A 72 -6.32 0.11 -10.34
C LYS A 72 -7.61 -0.70 -10.54
N GLY A 73 -7.82 -1.17 -11.77
CA GLY A 73 -8.90 -2.09 -12.10
C GLY A 73 -8.75 -3.42 -11.36
N ALA A 74 -9.86 -4.15 -11.23
CA ALA A 74 -10.05 -5.34 -10.39
C ALA A 74 -9.19 -6.59 -10.75
N ASP A 75 -8.17 -6.46 -11.60
CA ASP A 75 -7.43 -7.59 -12.18
C ASP A 75 -6.07 -7.88 -11.53
N THR A 76 -5.73 -7.24 -10.42
CA THR A 76 -4.51 -7.58 -9.67
C THR A 76 -4.82 -8.09 -8.27
N PHE A 77 -4.99 -9.41 -8.18
CA PHE A 77 -4.85 -10.16 -6.94
C PHE A 77 -3.38 -10.11 -6.49
N TRP A 78 -3.15 -9.64 -5.27
CA TRP A 78 -1.94 -9.90 -4.49
C TRP A 78 -2.37 -10.41 -3.11
#